data_AF-A0A7M2A3G4-F1
#
_entry.id   AF-A0A7M2A3G4-F1
#
_cell.length_a   1.000
_cell.length_b   1.000
_cell.length_c   1.000
_cell.angle_alpha   90.00
_cell.angle_beta   90.00
_cell.angle_gamma   90.00
#
_symmetry.space_group_name_H-M   'P 1'
#
loop_
_entity.id
_entity.type
_entity.pdbx_description
1 polymer ?
#
loop_
_entity_poly.entity_id
_entity_poly.type
_entity_poly.pdbx_seq_one_letter_code
_entity_poly.pdbx_strand_id
1 'polypeptide(L)' 'MIELEQIRDQIEQNRQDMRRLVEKYGINDDKVLQQSMMLDELINKYIRLKTNGIESHK' A
#
# COMPACT_ATOMS: atom_id res chain seq x y z
N MET A 1 -6.64 -12.15 -11.52
CA MET A 1 -6.30 -10.77 -11.94
C MET A 1 -7.05 -9.69 -11.15
N ILE A 2 -8.34 -9.88 -10.83
CA ILE A 2 -9.16 -8.91 -10.07
C ILE A 2 -8.55 -8.52 -8.71
N GLU A 3 -7.98 -9.47 -7.96
CA GLU A 3 -7.41 -9.21 -6.63
C GLU A 3 -6.18 -8.29 -6.65
N LEU A 4 -5.32 -8.40 -7.68
CA LEU A 4 -4.15 -7.53 -7.85
C LEU A 4 -4.55 -6.09 -8.13
N GLU A 5 -5.61 -5.91 -8.92
CA GLU A 5 -6.15 -4.58 -9.25
C GLU A 5 -6.78 -3.93 -8.02
N GLN A 6 -7.57 -4.69 -7.25
CA GLN A 6 -8.15 -4.21 -5.98
C GLN A 6 -7.07 -3.77 -4.97
N ILE A 7 -5.98 -4.53 -4.84
CA ILE A 7 -4.89 -4.17 -3.93
C ILE A 7 -4.14 -2.95 -4.44
N ARG A 8 -3.93 -2.81 -5.77
CA ARG A 8 -3.34 -1.61 -6.36
C ARG A 8 -4.17 -0.37 -6.05
N ASP A 9 -5.50 -0.46 -6.18
CA ASP A 9 -6.40 0.66 -5.92
C ASP A 9 -6.39 1.04 -4.43
N GLN A 10 -6.32 0.06 -3.53
CA GLN A 10 -6.15 0.28 -2.08
C GLN A 10 -4.82 0.98 -1.76
N ILE A 11 -3.72 0.60 -2.41
CA ILE A 11 -2.42 1.25 -2.25
C ILE A 11 -2.50 2.73 -2.66
N GLU A 12 -3.15 3.03 -3.79
CA GLU A 12 -3.26 4.41 -4.27
C GLU A 12 -4.16 5.26 -3.37
N GLN A 13 -5.29 4.71 -2.91
CA GLN A 13 -6.15 5.40 -1.95
C GLN A 13 -5.39 5.69 -0.65
N ASN A 14 -4.66 4.71 -0.12
CA ASN A 14 -3.90 4.87 1.11
C ASN A 14 -2.75 5.89 0.96
N ARG A 15 -2.10 5.95 -0.21
CA ARG A 15 -1.13 7.01 -0.56
C ARG A 15 -1.74 8.41 -0.53
N GLN A 16 -2.95 8.59 -1.05
CA GLN A 16 -3.62 9.88 -1.05
C GLN A 16 -4.01 10.31 0.37
N ASP A 17 -4.51 9.38 1.18
CA ASP A 17 -4.85 9.65 2.58
C ASP A 17 -3.60 9.99 3.41
N MET A 18 -2.49 9.28 3.18
CA MET A 18 -1.21 9.59 3.83
C MET A 18 -0.71 10.99 3.45
N ARG A 19 -0.83 11.43 2.20
CA ARG A 19 -0.48 12.81 1.80
C ARG A 19 -1.30 13.84 2.57
N ARG A 20 -2.62 13.64 2.69
CA ARG A 20 -3.50 14.54 3.46
C ARG A 20 -3.13 14.58 4.94
N LEU A 21 -2.74 13.44 5.52
CA LEU A 21 -2.28 13.38 6.91
C LEU A 21 -0.95 14.11 7.10
N VAL A 22 0.01 13.93 6.19
CA VAL A 22 1.30 14.63 6.22
C VAL A 22 1.11 16.14 6.10
N GLU A 23 0.25 16.60 5.19
CA GLU A 23 -0.06 18.03 5.03
C GLU A 23 -0.70 18.62 6.29
N LYS A 24 -1.51 17.83 7.01
CA LYS A 24 -2.26 18.29 8.18
C LYS A 24 -1.47 18.23 9.49
N TYR A 25 -0.67 17.19 9.68
CA TYR A 25 -0.04 16.86 10.96
C TYR A 25 1.49 16.81 10.91
N GLY A 26 2.08 16.74 9.71
CA GLY A 26 3.52 16.58 9.51
C GLY A 26 3.96 15.11 9.50
N ILE A 27 5.15 14.86 8.96
CA ILE A 27 5.64 13.50 8.67
C ILE A 27 5.91 12.64 9.91
N ASN A 28 6.16 13.28 11.06
CA ASN A 28 6.50 12.61 12.31
C ASN A 28 5.28 12.35 13.22
N ASP A 29 4.07 12.69 12.78
CA ASP A 29 2.85 12.41 13.55
C ASP A 29 2.57 10.90 13.59
N ASP A 30 2.18 10.40 14.77
CA ASP A 30 1.93 8.98 14.98
C ASP A 30 0.90 8.41 13.98
N LYS A 31 -0.10 9.20 13.57
CA LYS A 31 -1.10 8.75 12.57
C LYS A 31 -0.48 8.59 11.20
N VAL A 32 0.45 9.46 10.83
CA VAL A 32 1.19 9.35 9.56
C VAL A 32 2.09 8.12 9.58
N LEU A 33 2.75 7.86 10.70
CA LEU A 33 3.60 6.68 10.87
C LEU A 33 2.78 5.39 10.79
N GLN A 34 1.63 5.32 11.48
CA GLN A 34 0.73 4.17 11.41
C GLN A 34 0.19 3.95 9.99
N GLN A 35 -0.22 5.02 9.30
CA GLN A 35 -0.67 4.95 7.91
C GLN A 35 0.44 4.42 6.99
N SER A 36 1.69 4.86 7.21
CA SER A 36 2.86 4.37 6.46
C SER A 36 3.04 2.86 6.60
N MET A 37 2.93 2.34 7.83
CA MET A 37 3.06 0.90 8.10
C MET A 37 1.99 0.10 7.37
N MET A 38 0.74 0.56 7.38
CA MET A 38 -0.35 -0.09 6.64
C MET A 38 -0.12 -0.07 5.12
N LEU A 39 0.38 1.04 4.59
CA LEU A 39 0.72 1.17 3.17
C LEU A 39 1.84 0.19 2.78
N ASP A 40 2.87 0.05 3.61
CA ASP A 40 3.97 -0.90 3.38
C ASP A 40 3.49 -2.36 3.38
N GLU A 41 2.57 -2.72 4.28
CA GLU A 41 1.95 -4.05 4.29
C GLU A 41 1.17 -4.34 3.00
N LEU A 42 0.39 -3.38 2.51
CA LEU A 42 -0.36 -3.50 1.26
C LEU A 42 0.58 -3.65 0.05
N ILE A 43 1.65 -2.86 -0.01
CA ILE A 43 2.67 -2.95 -1.06
C ILE A 43 3.35 -4.33 -1.02
N ASN A 44 3.73 -4.81 0.17
CA ASN A 44 4.33 -6.13 0.32
C ASN A 44 3.38 -7.25 -0.12
N LYS A 45 2.07 -7.14 0.20
CA LYS A 45 1.05 -8.09 -0.26
C LYS A 45 0.93 -8.07 -1.79
N TYR A 46 0.90 -6.88 -2.41
CA TYR A 46 0.87 -6.74 -3.87
C TYR A 46 2.08 -7.39 -4.52
N ILE A 47 3.28 -7.14 -4.00
CA ILE A 47 4.54 -7.72 -4.51
C ILE A 47 4.48 -9.24 -4.40
N ARG A 48 4.08 -9.80 -3.25
CA ARG A 48 3.95 -11.26 -3.07
C ARG A 48 2.98 -11.89 -4.07
N LEU A 49 1.80 -11.30 -4.25
CA LEU A 49 0.82 -11.82 -5.21
C LEU A 49 1.31 -11.74 -6.65
N LYS A 50 2.01 -10.65 -7.00
CA LYS A 50 2.59 -10.46 -8.33
C LYS A 50 3.72 -11.47 -8.58
N THR A 51 4.60 -11.70 -7.61
CA THR A 51 5.73 -12.64 -7.73
C THR A 51 5.29 -14.10 -7.71
N ASN A 52 4.34 -14.47 -6.84
CA ASN A 52 3.80 -15.84 -6.79
C ASN A 52 3.04 -16.22 -8.08
N GLY A 53 2.46 -15.24 -8.77
CA GLY A 53 1.88 -15.42 -10.10
C GLY A 53 2.93 -15.68 -11.21
N ILE A 54 4.19 -15.28 -11.01
CA ILE A 54 5.30 -15.47 -11.96
C ILE A 54 5.92 -16.87 -11.79
N GLU A 55 5.95 -17.43 -10.58
CA GLU A 55 6.50 -18.78 -10.32
C GLU A 55 5.59 -19.92 -10.82
N SER A 56 4.30 -19.68 -11.02
CA SER A 56 3.35 -20.71 -11.51
C SER A 56 3.40 -20.94 -13.03
N HIS A 57 4.34 -20.30 -13.75
CA HIS A 57 4.52 -20.42 -15.20
C HIS A 57 5.94 -20.82 -15.61
N LYS A 58 6.72 -21.45 -14.73
CA LYS A 58 8.03 -22.02 -15.03
C LYS A 58 8.04 -23.54 -15.04
#